data_AF-A0A6A5R6V5-F1
#
_entry.id   AF-A0A6A5R6V5-F1
#
_cell.length_a   1.000
_cell.length_b   1.000
_cell.length_c   1.000
_cell.angle_alpha   90.00
_cell.angle_beta   90.00
_cell.angle_gamma   90.00
#
_symmetry.space_group_name_H-M   'P 1'
#
loop_
_entity.id
_entity.type
_entity.pdbx_description
1 polymer ?
#
loop_
_entity_poly.entity_id
_entity_poly.type
_entity_poly.pdbx_seq_one_letter_code
_entity_poly.pdbx_strand_id
1 'polypeptide(L)'
;SQDVYDMLATLRASPEIQVDLPNLWADQGAGVAKPYTSAFLTALYIQCYESSQWHLCDLVADTWIRALQAANAQSHTSADRQRPLWRANAALEARFRAGRMGFKRDAVNLHIDVEDPVVHADVASFHAERLRELYAHTRPRAGARLLWADAVALAGRGVEGRFAACPEKWHPELCFDVMCTALRLVGRKLTLKIEERYEGAWCRYHEHGRHGLPCYRRLAA
;
A
#
# COMPACT_ATOMS: atom_id res chain seq x y z
N SER A 1 -1.84 -8.66 -18.40
CA SER A 1 -0.85 -8.09 -19.34
C SER A 1 0.35 -9.02 -19.39
N GLN A 2 1.00 -9.21 -20.54
CA GLN A 2 2.23 -10.02 -20.64
C GLN A 2 3.32 -9.49 -19.69
N ASP A 3 3.48 -8.17 -19.61
CA ASP A 3 4.44 -7.51 -18.70
C ASP A 3 4.28 -7.93 -17.23
N VAL A 4 3.05 -8.19 -16.77
CA VAL A 4 2.79 -8.60 -15.37
C VAL A 4 3.24 -10.04 -15.14
N TYR A 5 3.05 -10.92 -16.13
CA TYR A 5 3.53 -12.29 -16.07
C TYR A 5 5.06 -12.35 -16.12
N ASP A 6 5.68 -11.54 -16.99
CA ASP A 6 7.14 -11.47 -17.10
C ASP A 6 7.77 -10.93 -15.82
N MET A 7 7.17 -9.92 -15.20
CA MET A 7 7.57 -9.40 -13.90
C MET A 7 7.46 -10.48 -12.81
N LEU A 8 6.32 -11.18 -12.74
CA LEU A 8 6.14 -12.26 -11.77
C LEU A 8 7.14 -13.40 -11.97
N ALA A 9 7.42 -13.77 -13.23
CA ALA A 9 8.42 -14.77 -13.56
C ALA A 9 9.82 -14.32 -13.11
N THR A 10 10.17 -13.06 -13.34
CA THR A 10 11.44 -12.46 -12.89
C THR A 10 11.58 -12.51 -11.38
N LEU A 11 10.55 -12.07 -10.65
CA LEU A 11 10.52 -12.09 -9.18
C LEU A 11 10.66 -13.51 -8.61
N ARG A 12 10.03 -14.50 -9.26
CA ARG A 12 10.10 -15.91 -8.84
C ARG A 12 11.42 -16.59 -9.18
N ALA A 13 12.07 -16.15 -10.25
CA ALA A 13 13.36 -16.68 -10.67
C ALA A 13 14.52 -16.10 -9.84
N SER A 14 14.29 -15.02 -9.10
CA SER A 14 15.33 -14.42 -8.25
C SER A 14 15.73 -15.38 -7.12
N PRO A 15 17.04 -15.64 -6.93
CA PRO A 15 17.53 -16.45 -5.82
C PRO A 15 17.47 -15.70 -4.47
N GLU A 16 17.32 -14.37 -4.50
CA GLU A 16 17.31 -13.50 -3.32
C GLU A 16 15.90 -13.05 -2.97
N ILE A 17 15.61 -12.93 -1.66
CA ILE A 17 14.36 -12.36 -1.17
C ILE A 17 14.35 -10.87 -1.48
N GLN A 18 13.50 -10.47 -2.42
CA GLN A 18 13.37 -9.08 -2.86
C GLN A 18 12.76 -8.22 -1.74
N VAL A 19 13.36 -7.05 -1.48
CA VAL A 19 12.88 -6.07 -0.50
C VAL A 19 12.18 -4.86 -1.14
N ASP A 20 12.43 -4.64 -2.43
CA ASP A 20 11.78 -3.72 -3.35
C ASP A 20 11.36 -4.42 -4.65
N LEU A 21 10.50 -3.74 -5.43
CA LEU A 21 10.17 -4.20 -6.78
C LEU A 21 11.27 -3.72 -7.73
N PRO A 22 11.73 -4.56 -8.69
CA PRO A 22 12.74 -4.16 -9.65
C PRO A 22 12.20 -3.07 -10.59
N ASN A 23 13.08 -2.26 -11.18
CA ASN A 23 12.67 -1.27 -12.16
C ASN A 23 12.09 -1.94 -13.42
N LEU A 24 10.99 -1.38 -13.94
CA LEU A 24 10.49 -1.73 -15.27
C LEU A 24 11.31 -0.98 -16.32
N TRP A 25 11.67 -1.64 -17.42
CA TRP A 25 12.38 -1.02 -18.54
C TRP A 25 11.54 -1.13 -19.80
N ALA A 26 11.65 -0.13 -20.68
CA ALA A 26 11.00 -0.18 -22.00
C ALA A 26 11.83 -1.04 -22.96
N ASP A 27 11.18 -1.88 -23.76
CA ASP A 27 11.82 -2.81 -24.73
C ASP A 27 12.72 -2.11 -25.75
N GLN A 28 12.51 -0.82 -26.00
CA GLN A 28 13.22 -0.02 -27.00
C GLN A 28 13.61 1.36 -26.45
N GLY A 29 14.61 1.39 -25.56
CA GLY A 29 15.51 2.54 -25.50
C GLY A 29 15.58 3.34 -24.20
N ALA A 30 16.80 3.85 -23.99
CA ALA A 30 17.22 4.97 -23.15
C ALA A 30 17.57 4.74 -21.66
N GLY A 31 17.55 3.51 -21.12
CA GLY A 31 17.94 3.32 -19.72
C GLY A 31 17.11 4.17 -18.75
N VAL A 32 15.86 4.49 -19.12
CA VAL A 32 14.90 5.19 -18.29
C VAL A 32 13.89 4.17 -17.78
N ALA A 33 13.73 4.09 -16.46
CA ALA A 33 12.77 3.20 -15.84
C ALA A 33 11.34 3.64 -16.19
N LYS A 34 10.53 2.71 -16.68
CA LYS A 34 9.08 2.86 -16.88
C LYS A 34 8.42 2.89 -15.50
N PRO A 35 7.54 3.87 -15.21
CA PRO A 35 6.90 3.94 -13.91
C PRO A 35 5.85 2.83 -13.74
N TYR A 36 5.80 2.22 -12.56
CA TYR A 36 4.70 1.34 -12.16
C TYR A 36 3.39 2.13 -12.08
N THR A 37 2.33 1.63 -12.69
CA THR A 37 0.99 2.25 -12.63
C THR A 37 0.09 1.54 -11.62
N SER A 38 -1.02 2.18 -11.23
CA SER A 38 -2.04 1.56 -10.38
C SER A 38 -2.59 0.26 -10.98
N ALA A 39 -2.80 0.25 -12.30
CA ALA A 39 -3.28 -0.91 -13.05
C ALA A 39 -2.27 -2.07 -12.99
N PHE A 40 -0.99 -1.78 -13.19
CA PHE A 40 0.06 -2.80 -13.14
C PHE A 40 0.18 -3.42 -11.75
N LEU A 41 0.30 -2.59 -10.70
CA LEU A 41 0.46 -3.08 -9.33
C LEU A 41 -0.75 -3.86 -8.84
N THR A 42 -1.97 -3.43 -9.21
CA THR A 42 -3.20 -4.16 -8.88
C THR A 42 -3.21 -5.55 -9.52
N ALA A 43 -2.91 -5.62 -10.83
CA ALA A 43 -2.84 -6.89 -11.54
C ALA A 43 -1.72 -7.79 -10.99
N LEU A 44 -0.55 -7.23 -10.68
CA LEU A 44 0.56 -7.98 -10.08
C LEU A 44 0.17 -8.54 -8.71
N TYR A 45 -0.44 -7.74 -7.84
CA TYR A 45 -0.90 -8.22 -6.53
C TYR A 45 -1.90 -9.37 -6.68
N ILE A 46 -2.89 -9.22 -7.57
CA ILE A 46 -3.89 -10.26 -7.83
C ILE A 46 -3.22 -11.55 -8.30
N GLN A 47 -2.29 -11.48 -9.25
CA GLN A 47 -1.56 -12.65 -9.75
C GLN A 47 -0.70 -13.31 -8.66
N CYS A 48 0.01 -12.51 -7.84
CA CYS A 48 0.74 -13.03 -6.68
C CYS A 48 -0.20 -13.71 -5.69
N TYR A 49 -1.38 -13.14 -5.46
CA TYR A 49 -2.37 -13.64 -4.52
C TYR A 49 -2.99 -14.96 -5.00
N GLU A 50 -3.40 -15.04 -6.26
CA GLU A 50 -3.96 -16.24 -6.89
C GLU A 50 -2.93 -17.39 -6.96
N SER A 51 -1.65 -17.06 -7.16
CA SER A 51 -0.54 -18.03 -7.20
C SER A 51 0.12 -18.30 -5.83
N SER A 52 -0.50 -17.83 -4.74
CA SER A 52 -0.01 -18.02 -3.37
C SER A 52 1.41 -17.51 -3.07
N GLN A 53 1.86 -16.51 -3.81
CA GLN A 53 3.16 -15.85 -3.62
C GLN A 53 3.03 -14.75 -2.54
N TRP A 54 2.88 -15.15 -1.27
CA TRP A 54 2.52 -14.24 -0.18
C TRP A 54 3.58 -13.16 0.09
N HIS A 55 4.88 -13.50 0.01
CA HIS A 55 5.94 -12.50 0.15
C HIS A 55 5.92 -11.47 -0.98
N LEU A 56 5.54 -11.87 -2.19
CA LEU A 56 5.39 -10.94 -3.31
C LEU A 56 4.14 -10.07 -3.16
N CYS A 57 3.06 -10.59 -2.54
CA CYS A 57 1.92 -9.76 -2.14
C CYS A 57 2.36 -8.68 -1.15
N ASP A 58 3.19 -9.04 -0.17
CA ASP A 58 3.72 -8.11 0.84
C ASP A 58 4.59 -7.03 0.22
N LEU A 59 5.43 -7.41 -0.75
CA LEU A 59 6.29 -6.50 -1.50
C LEU A 59 5.49 -5.44 -2.28
N VAL A 60 4.40 -5.86 -2.93
CA VAL A 60 3.50 -4.93 -3.63
C VAL A 60 2.74 -4.05 -2.63
N ALA A 61 2.31 -4.60 -1.49
CA ALA A 61 1.64 -3.84 -0.44
C ALA A 61 2.55 -2.75 0.14
N ASP A 62 3.82 -3.05 0.37
CA ASP A 62 4.80 -2.08 0.86
C ASP A 62 5.09 -0.97 -0.16
N THR A 63 5.14 -1.31 -1.45
CA THR A 63 5.21 -0.32 -2.53
C THR A 63 4.01 0.64 -2.48
N TRP A 64 2.79 0.12 -2.30
CA TRP A 64 1.60 0.99 -2.13
C TRP A 64 1.67 1.86 -0.90
N ILE A 65 2.10 1.33 0.25
CA ILE A 65 2.21 2.10 1.49
C ILE A 65 3.17 3.27 1.30
N ARG A 66 4.36 3.03 0.75
CA ARG A 66 5.35 4.09 0.52
C ARG A 66 4.86 5.11 -0.51
N ALA A 67 4.23 4.67 -1.60
CA ALA A 67 3.63 5.57 -2.58
C ALA A 67 2.52 6.46 -1.98
N LEU A 68 1.65 5.88 -1.14
CA LEU A 68 0.58 6.62 -0.45
C LEU A 68 1.14 7.60 0.59
N GLN A 69 2.17 7.20 1.34
CA GLN A 69 2.87 8.08 2.29
C GLN A 69 3.58 9.24 1.59
N ALA A 70 4.27 8.96 0.47
CA ALA A 70 4.91 9.97 -0.36
C ALA A 70 3.89 10.96 -0.96
N ALA A 71 2.79 10.46 -1.52
CA ALA A 71 1.71 11.28 -2.05
C ALA A 71 1.07 12.15 -0.96
N ASN A 72 0.87 11.59 0.24
CA ASN A 72 0.40 12.36 1.38
C ASN A 72 1.41 13.46 1.76
N ALA A 73 2.70 13.15 1.92
CA ALA A 73 3.73 14.13 2.24
C ALA A 73 3.78 15.28 1.20
N GLN A 74 3.71 14.94 -0.10
CA GLN A 74 3.68 15.91 -1.18
C GLN A 74 2.42 16.80 -1.13
N SER A 75 1.26 16.23 -0.79
CA SER A 75 0.02 16.99 -0.66
C SER A 75 0.09 18.09 0.41
N HIS A 76 0.85 17.85 1.50
CA HIS A 76 1.09 18.85 2.56
C HIS A 76 2.04 19.97 2.12
N THR A 77 2.92 19.73 1.13
CA THR A 77 3.86 20.74 0.63
C THR A 77 3.35 21.50 -0.59
N SER A 78 2.43 20.91 -1.36
CA SER A 78 1.86 21.45 -2.59
C SER A 78 1.13 22.79 -2.40
N ALA A 79 0.87 23.53 -3.48
CA ALA A 79 0.11 24.78 -3.42
C ALA A 79 -1.34 24.56 -2.90
N ASP A 80 -1.90 23.36 -3.07
CA ASP A 80 -3.23 22.97 -2.58
C ASP A 80 -3.17 22.35 -1.16
N ARG A 81 -2.47 23.01 -0.22
CA ARG A 81 -2.42 22.57 1.19
C ARG A 81 -3.79 22.50 1.86
N GLN A 82 -4.81 23.08 1.23
CA GLN A 82 -6.18 23.06 1.72
C GLN A 82 -6.80 21.65 1.62
N ARG A 83 -6.22 20.75 0.81
CA ARG A 83 -6.75 19.41 0.57
C ARG A 83 -5.64 18.35 0.55
N PRO A 84 -4.98 18.08 1.70
CA PRO A 84 -4.03 16.99 1.78
C PRO A 84 -4.73 15.64 1.52
N LEU A 85 -3.97 14.64 1.05
CA LEU A 85 -4.48 13.29 0.82
C LEU A 85 -5.13 12.76 2.10
N TRP A 86 -4.47 12.91 3.25
CA TRP A 86 -5.09 12.81 4.57
C TRP A 86 -4.42 13.72 5.59
N ARG A 87 -5.07 13.90 6.75
CA ARG A 87 -4.60 14.80 7.81
C ARG A 87 -3.31 14.28 8.47
N ALA A 88 -2.42 15.20 8.84
CA ALA A 88 -1.23 14.85 9.60
C ALA A 88 -1.60 14.35 11.01
N ASN A 89 -0.91 13.31 11.47
CA ASN A 89 -1.12 12.73 12.78
C ASN A 89 -0.19 13.36 13.82
N ALA A 90 -0.64 14.44 14.45
CA ALA A 90 0.17 15.20 15.40
C ALA A 90 0.70 14.36 16.57
N ALA A 91 -0.07 13.36 17.01
CA ALA A 91 0.35 12.47 18.09
C ALA A 91 1.51 11.56 17.66
N LEU A 92 1.44 11.01 16.44
CA LEU A 92 2.52 10.22 15.86
C LEU A 92 3.78 11.07 15.62
N GLU A 93 3.63 12.27 15.04
CA GLU A 93 4.75 13.20 14.82
C GLU A 93 5.46 13.60 16.13
N ALA A 94 4.68 13.85 17.20
CA ALA A 94 5.25 14.14 18.51
C ALA A 94 6.11 12.98 19.05
N ARG A 95 5.73 11.73 18.75
CA ARG A 95 6.51 10.55 19.15
C ARG A 95 7.80 10.42 18.35
N PHE A 96 7.76 10.66 17.04
CA PHE A 96 8.98 10.65 16.22
C PHE A 96 9.97 11.73 16.65
N ARG A 97 9.49 12.95 16.95
CA ARG A 97 10.34 14.02 17.51
C ARG A 97 10.95 13.67 18.87
N ALA A 98 10.32 12.79 19.64
CA ALA A 98 10.84 12.25 20.90
C ALA A 98 11.75 11.02 20.71
N GLY A 99 12.19 10.72 19.48
CA GLY A 99 13.08 9.59 19.18
C GLY A 99 12.41 8.21 19.28
N ARG A 100 11.06 8.13 19.28
CA ARG A 100 10.33 6.86 19.34
C ARG A 100 9.96 6.38 17.95
N MET A 101 10.11 5.08 17.69
CA MET A 101 9.75 4.45 16.40
C MET A 101 8.24 4.19 16.26
N GLY A 102 7.38 5.17 16.61
CA GLY A 102 5.92 5.02 16.50
C GLY A 102 5.24 4.52 17.77
N PHE A 103 4.05 3.90 17.63
CA PHE A 103 3.25 3.47 18.80
C PHE A 103 3.62 2.10 19.36
N LYS A 104 4.25 1.23 18.55
CA LYS A 104 4.71 -0.09 19.00
C LYS A 104 6.00 0.06 19.82
N ARG A 105 6.04 -0.53 21.03
CA ARG A 105 7.20 -0.43 21.94
C ARG A 105 8.36 -1.34 21.51
N ASP A 106 8.04 -2.47 20.90
CA ASP A 106 8.92 -3.52 20.38
C ASP A 106 9.05 -3.45 18.84
N ALA A 107 8.97 -2.24 18.27
CA ALA A 107 9.30 -2.07 16.87
C ALA A 107 10.77 -2.47 16.67
N VAL A 108 11.03 -3.39 15.74
CA VAL A 108 12.39 -3.78 15.34
C VAL A 108 12.71 -2.99 14.08
N ASN A 109 13.82 -2.27 14.08
CA ASN A 109 14.39 -1.70 12.87
C ASN A 109 15.31 -2.75 12.25
N LEU A 110 14.98 -3.22 11.05
CA LEU A 110 15.77 -4.26 10.37
C LEU A 110 16.94 -3.67 9.58
N HIS A 111 17.06 -2.34 9.49
CA HIS A 111 18.13 -1.65 8.75
C HIS A 111 18.29 -2.13 7.29
N ILE A 112 17.16 -2.48 6.65
CA ILE A 112 17.12 -2.86 5.26
C ILE A 112 17.01 -1.57 4.44
N ASP A 113 18.01 -1.34 3.60
CA ASP A 113 17.93 -0.28 2.60
C ASP A 113 16.99 -0.75 1.48
N VAL A 114 15.99 0.07 1.17
CA VAL A 114 14.98 -0.21 0.14
C VAL A 114 15.12 0.87 -0.93
N GLU A 115 15.30 0.44 -2.17
CA GLU A 115 15.30 1.35 -3.32
C GLU A 115 13.90 1.35 -3.95
N ASP A 116 13.13 2.40 -3.67
CA ASP A 116 11.78 2.50 -4.22
C ASP A 116 11.81 2.57 -5.75
N PRO A 117 11.02 1.73 -6.46
CA PRO A 117 10.93 1.81 -7.90
C PRO A 117 10.27 3.12 -8.31
N VAL A 118 10.49 3.53 -9.56
CA VAL A 118 9.74 4.64 -10.14
C VAL A 118 8.25 4.26 -10.20
N VAL A 119 7.40 5.03 -9.53
CA VAL A 119 5.94 4.85 -9.54
C VAL A 119 5.26 6.05 -10.19
N HIS A 120 4.17 5.79 -10.91
CA HIS A 120 3.34 6.82 -11.51
C HIS A 120 2.41 7.43 -10.44
N ALA A 121 2.00 8.69 -10.62
CA ALA A 121 1.16 9.41 -9.66
C ALA A 121 -0.22 8.76 -9.41
N ASP A 122 -0.68 7.91 -10.33
CA ASP A 122 -1.93 7.17 -10.21
C ASP A 122 -1.87 6.03 -9.20
N VAL A 123 -0.67 5.55 -8.81
CA VAL A 123 -0.50 4.46 -7.84
C VAL A 123 -1.14 4.76 -6.49
N ALA A 124 -1.12 6.03 -6.06
CA ALA A 124 -1.75 6.49 -4.81
C ALA A 124 -3.20 6.96 -5.00
N SER A 125 -3.76 6.84 -6.20
CA SER A 125 -5.11 7.34 -6.52
C SER A 125 -6.20 6.30 -6.24
N PHE A 126 -7.32 6.75 -5.67
CA PHE A 126 -8.49 5.90 -5.39
C PHE A 126 -9.32 5.62 -6.66
N HIS A 127 -8.83 4.72 -7.50
CA HIS A 127 -9.51 4.25 -8.71
C HIS A 127 -10.57 3.20 -8.36
N ALA A 128 -11.85 3.54 -8.50
CA ALA A 128 -12.96 2.64 -8.17
C ALA A 128 -12.87 1.29 -8.91
N GLU A 129 -12.51 1.31 -10.20
CA GLU A 129 -12.37 0.09 -11.01
C GLU A 129 -11.25 -0.84 -10.50
N ARG A 130 -10.09 -0.27 -10.13
CA ARG A 130 -8.95 -1.07 -9.62
C ARG A 130 -9.23 -1.65 -8.25
N LEU A 131 -9.88 -0.88 -7.39
CA LEU A 131 -10.27 -1.39 -6.08
C LEU A 131 -11.40 -2.41 -6.19
N ARG A 132 -12.32 -2.26 -7.15
CA ARG A 132 -13.31 -3.29 -7.46
C ARG A 132 -12.66 -4.58 -7.95
N GLU A 133 -11.71 -4.49 -8.87
CA GLU A 133 -10.93 -5.62 -9.37
C GLU A 133 -10.18 -6.33 -8.23
N LEU A 134 -9.47 -5.56 -7.39
CA LEU A 134 -8.79 -6.09 -6.20
C LEU A 134 -9.74 -6.85 -5.27
N TYR A 135 -10.92 -6.28 -4.98
CA TYR A 135 -11.90 -6.95 -4.14
C TYR A 135 -12.51 -8.18 -4.82
N ALA A 136 -12.78 -8.15 -6.12
CA ALA A 136 -13.32 -9.32 -6.82
C ALA A 136 -12.39 -10.55 -6.80
N HIS A 137 -11.07 -10.32 -6.74
CA HIS A 137 -10.05 -11.38 -6.84
C HIS A 137 -9.34 -11.75 -5.54
N THR A 138 -9.67 -11.12 -4.42
CA THR A 138 -9.04 -11.42 -3.12
C THR A 138 -10.08 -11.86 -2.10
N ARG A 139 -9.69 -12.62 -1.07
CA ARG A 139 -10.64 -13.06 -0.03
C ARG A 139 -10.92 -11.95 1.00
N PRO A 140 -12.04 -12.01 1.74
CA PRO A 140 -12.26 -11.12 2.87
C PRO A 140 -11.06 -11.08 3.83
N ARG A 141 -10.73 -9.89 4.32
CA ARG A 141 -9.57 -9.63 5.19
C ARG A 141 -8.19 -9.76 4.53
N ALA A 142 -8.10 -9.91 3.21
CA ALA A 142 -6.83 -9.79 2.50
C ALA A 142 -6.11 -8.48 2.89
N GLY A 143 -4.79 -8.55 2.99
CA GLY A 143 -3.89 -7.47 3.38
C GLY A 143 -4.12 -6.20 2.59
N ALA A 144 -4.12 -6.29 1.26
CA ALA A 144 -4.39 -5.16 0.38
C ALA A 144 -5.79 -4.56 0.55
N ARG A 145 -6.83 -5.37 0.79
CA ARG A 145 -8.18 -4.85 1.09
C ARG A 145 -8.15 -3.99 2.36
N LEU A 146 -7.50 -4.46 3.42
CA LEU A 146 -7.36 -3.69 4.65
C LEU A 146 -6.54 -2.40 4.44
N LEU A 147 -5.47 -2.48 3.66
CA LEU A 147 -4.63 -1.33 3.34
C LEU A 147 -5.43 -0.23 2.63
N TRP A 148 -6.14 -0.60 1.57
CA TRP A 148 -6.91 0.36 0.79
C TRP A 148 -8.13 0.89 1.53
N ALA A 149 -8.81 0.07 2.33
CA ALA A 149 -9.87 0.55 3.21
C ALA A 149 -9.36 1.57 4.24
N ASP A 150 -8.18 1.32 4.82
CA ASP A 150 -7.53 2.27 5.74
C ASP A 150 -7.14 3.58 5.03
N ALA A 151 -6.55 3.50 3.83
CA ALA A 151 -6.17 4.67 3.04
C ALA A 151 -7.38 5.53 2.62
N VAL A 152 -8.46 4.89 2.16
CA VAL A 152 -9.71 5.56 1.76
C VAL A 152 -10.37 6.22 2.98
N ALA A 153 -10.42 5.54 4.12
CA ALA A 153 -10.98 6.10 5.35
C ALA A 153 -10.19 7.32 5.85
N LEU A 154 -8.85 7.29 5.74
CA LEU A 154 -8.01 8.45 6.06
C LEU A 154 -8.23 9.63 5.12
N ALA A 155 -8.46 9.36 3.84
CA ALA A 155 -8.71 10.41 2.86
C ALA A 155 -10.03 11.17 3.10
N GLY A 156 -11.02 10.51 3.70
CA GLY A 156 -12.27 11.14 4.16
C GLY A 156 -12.91 12.01 3.08
N ARG A 157 -13.03 13.32 3.34
CA ARG A 157 -13.63 14.29 2.40
C ARG A 157 -13.00 14.27 1.00
N GLY A 158 -11.72 13.93 0.87
CA GLY A 158 -11.04 13.83 -0.43
C GLY A 158 -11.62 12.75 -1.36
N VAL A 159 -12.28 11.74 -0.80
CA VAL A 159 -12.87 10.61 -1.55
C VAL A 159 -14.40 10.56 -1.45
N GLU A 160 -15.02 11.20 -0.46
CA GLU A 160 -16.50 11.26 -0.28
C GLU A 160 -17.25 11.59 -1.58
N GLY A 161 -16.82 12.64 -2.29
CA GLY A 161 -17.45 13.05 -3.55
C GLY A 161 -17.36 11.98 -4.65
N ARG A 162 -16.30 11.15 -4.65
CA ARG A 162 -16.13 10.05 -5.61
C ARG A 162 -17.03 8.86 -5.29
N PHE A 163 -17.29 8.59 -4.00
CA PHE A 163 -18.29 7.61 -3.58
C PHE A 163 -19.71 8.06 -3.95
N ALA A 164 -20.03 9.33 -3.71
CA ALA A 164 -21.35 9.88 -3.98
C ALA A 164 -21.66 9.98 -5.48
N ALA A 165 -20.66 10.28 -6.33
CA ALA A 165 -20.87 10.47 -7.76
C ALA A 165 -21.20 9.19 -8.53
N CYS A 166 -20.63 8.04 -8.13
CA CYS A 166 -20.82 6.75 -8.81
C CYS A 166 -20.82 5.59 -7.79
N PRO A 167 -21.81 5.49 -6.89
CA PRO A 167 -21.86 4.47 -5.84
C PRO A 167 -21.79 3.04 -6.41
N GLU A 168 -22.36 2.83 -7.59
CA GLU A 168 -22.41 1.55 -8.31
C GLU A 168 -21.07 1.09 -8.86
N LYS A 169 -20.02 1.93 -8.86
CA LYS A 169 -18.65 1.56 -9.26
C LYS A 169 -17.80 1.03 -8.11
N TRP A 170 -18.17 1.30 -6.87
CA TRP A 170 -17.44 0.82 -5.70
C TRP A 170 -17.86 -0.60 -5.35
N HIS A 171 -16.92 -1.45 -4.92
CA HIS A 171 -17.28 -2.79 -4.49
C HIS A 171 -18.03 -2.72 -3.14
N PRO A 172 -19.16 -3.42 -2.94
CA PRO A 172 -19.93 -3.32 -1.69
C PRO A 172 -19.11 -3.64 -0.43
N GLU A 173 -18.26 -4.66 -0.49
CA GLU A 173 -17.38 -5.00 0.64
C GLU A 173 -16.32 -3.94 0.92
N LEU A 174 -15.87 -3.19 -0.10
CA LEU A 174 -14.97 -2.05 0.12
C LEU A 174 -15.67 -0.94 0.89
N CYS A 175 -16.90 -0.58 0.48
CA CYS A 175 -17.71 0.39 1.19
C CYS A 175 -17.90 -0.02 2.66
N PHE A 176 -18.16 -1.30 2.90
CA PHE A 176 -18.29 -1.86 4.24
C PHE A 176 -16.99 -1.76 5.05
N ASP A 177 -15.86 -2.18 4.48
CA ASP A 177 -14.55 -2.12 5.15
C ASP A 177 -14.15 -0.68 5.51
N VAL A 178 -14.37 0.27 4.58
CA VAL A 178 -14.15 1.70 4.79
C VAL A 178 -15.01 2.23 5.93
N MET A 179 -16.31 1.88 5.96
CA MET A 179 -17.21 2.24 7.05
C MET A 179 -16.72 1.68 8.39
N CYS A 180 -16.32 0.41 8.43
CA CYS A 180 -15.76 -0.20 9.64
C CYS A 180 -14.46 0.48 10.10
N THR A 181 -13.59 0.92 9.19
CA THR A 181 -12.41 1.72 9.54
C THR A 181 -12.80 3.09 10.07
N ALA A 182 -13.70 3.81 9.40
CA ALA A 182 -14.17 5.13 9.82
C ALA A 182 -14.78 5.11 11.24
N LEU A 183 -15.62 4.11 11.53
CA LEU A 183 -16.20 3.92 12.88
C LEU A 183 -15.12 3.66 13.93
N ARG A 184 -14.09 2.86 13.61
CA ARG A 184 -12.95 2.61 14.52
C ARG A 184 -12.15 3.88 14.80
N LEU A 185 -11.95 4.73 13.78
CA LEU A 185 -11.27 6.02 13.92
C LEU A 185 -12.03 6.96 14.86
N VAL A 186 -13.34 7.10 14.65
CA VAL A 186 -14.20 7.97 15.48
C VAL A 186 -14.27 7.47 16.93
N GLY A 187 -14.44 6.16 17.13
CA GLY A 187 -14.68 5.60 18.46
C GLY A 187 -13.43 5.51 19.35
N ARG A 188 -12.22 5.40 18.78
CA ARG A 188 -11.00 5.12 19.57
C ARG A 188 -9.81 6.05 19.29
N LYS A 189 -9.96 7.09 18.46
CA LYS A 189 -8.86 7.99 18.03
C LYS A 189 -7.60 7.20 17.66
N LEU A 190 -7.77 6.19 16.81
CA LEU A 190 -6.69 5.28 16.44
C LEU A 190 -5.76 5.90 15.40
N THR A 191 -4.48 5.58 15.50
CA THR A 191 -3.52 5.71 14.39
C THR A 191 -3.59 4.43 13.57
N LEU A 192 -3.91 4.55 12.28
CA LEU A 192 -3.86 3.42 11.36
C LEU A 192 -2.41 3.09 11.04
N LYS A 193 -2.15 1.83 10.71
CA LYS A 193 -0.77 1.34 10.54
C LYS A 193 -0.10 1.89 9.28
N ILE A 194 -0.86 2.29 8.28
CA ILE A 194 -0.36 2.99 7.08
C ILE A 194 0.23 4.36 7.41
N GLU A 195 -0.11 4.97 8.55
CA GLU A 195 0.48 6.25 8.97
C GLU A 195 1.86 6.07 9.63
N GLU A 196 2.18 4.87 10.13
CA GLU A 196 3.44 4.59 10.81
C GLU A 196 4.58 4.51 9.78
N ARG A 197 5.76 5.07 10.11
CA ARG A 197 6.91 5.17 9.19
C ARG A 197 7.88 4.00 9.25
N TYR A 198 7.68 3.08 10.19
CA TYR A 198 8.56 1.93 10.36
C TYR A 198 7.90 0.69 9.79
N GLU A 199 8.68 -0.10 9.09
CA GLU A 199 8.19 -1.13 8.18
C GLU A 199 7.58 -2.32 8.93
N GLY A 200 8.08 -2.62 10.13
CA GLY A 200 7.48 -3.61 11.03
C GLY A 200 6.06 -3.27 11.50
N ALA A 201 5.58 -2.03 11.29
CA ALA A 201 4.18 -1.66 11.54
C ALA A 201 3.24 -2.23 10.49
N TRP A 202 3.76 -2.45 9.28
CA TRP A 202 2.98 -2.74 8.08
C TRP A 202 2.63 -4.21 7.92
N CYS A 203 3.20 -5.10 8.75
CA CYS A 203 2.85 -6.54 8.74
C CYS A 203 1.36 -6.81 8.96
N ARG A 204 0.58 -5.84 9.47
CA ARG A 204 -0.88 -5.91 9.50
C ARG A 204 -1.48 -6.07 8.10
N TYR A 205 -0.88 -5.44 7.09
CA TYR A 205 -1.29 -5.44 5.68
C TYR A 205 -0.62 -6.56 4.88
N HIS A 206 0.27 -7.33 5.49
CA HIS A 206 0.99 -8.42 4.83
C HIS A 206 0.19 -9.73 4.87
N GLU A 207 0.18 -10.46 3.77
CA GLU A 207 -0.40 -11.80 3.65
C GLU A 207 0.41 -12.84 4.44
N HIS A 208 1.74 -12.72 4.58
CA HIS A 208 2.53 -13.76 5.26
C HIS A 208 1.95 -14.17 6.63
N GLY A 209 1.55 -13.19 7.45
CA GLY A 209 1.04 -13.44 8.80
C GLY A 209 -0.30 -14.17 8.81
N ARG A 210 -1.11 -14.03 7.75
CA ARG A 210 -2.40 -14.74 7.59
C ARG A 210 -2.21 -16.19 7.14
N HIS A 211 -1.03 -16.51 6.63
CA HIS A 211 -0.69 -17.83 6.13
C HIS A 211 0.40 -18.51 6.97
N GLY A 212 0.71 -17.96 8.15
CA GLY A 212 1.67 -18.55 9.09
C GLY A 212 3.12 -18.52 8.61
N LEU A 213 3.44 -17.67 7.62
CA LEU A 213 4.78 -17.53 7.09
C LEU A 213 5.58 -16.46 7.85
N PRO A 214 6.92 -16.56 7.89
CA PRO A 214 7.77 -15.49 8.40
C PRO A 214 7.67 -14.24 7.52
N CYS A 215 7.96 -13.08 8.11
CA CYS A 215 8.01 -11.83 7.36
C CYS A 215 9.17 -11.84 6.36
N TYR A 216 8.89 -11.56 5.08
CA TYR A 216 9.88 -11.59 4.00
C TYR A 216 11.09 -10.68 4.28
N ARG A 217 10.88 -9.51 4.91
CA ARG A 217 11.95 -8.61 5.32
C ARG A 217 12.89 -9.24 6.36
N ARG A 218 12.38 -10.07 7.26
CA ARG A 218 13.22 -10.83 8.20
C ARG A 218 14.00 -11.96 7.53
N LEU A 219 13.54 -12.43 6.38
CA LEU A 219 14.27 -13.41 5.58
C LEU A 219 15.37 -12.76 4.74
N ALA A 220 15.25 -11.46 4.44
CA ALA A 220 16.21 -10.69 3.67
C ALA A 220 17.30 -10.02 4.53
N ALA A 221 17.07 -9.84 5.83
CA ALA A 221 18.03 -9.29 6.80
C ALA A 221 18.93 -10.38 7.38
#